data_AF-A0A7X9NG18-F1
#
_entry.id   AF-A0A7X9NG18-F1
#
_cell.length_a   1.000
_cell.length_b   1.000
_cell.length_c   1.000
_cell.angle_alpha   90.00
_cell.angle_beta   90.00
_cell.angle_gamma   90.00
#
_symmetry.space_group_name_H-M   'P 1'
#
loop_
_entity.id
_entity.type
_entity.pdbx_description
1 polymer ?
#
loop_
_entity_poly.entity_id
_entity_poly.type
_entity_poly.pdbx_seq_one_letter_code
_entity_poly.pdbx_strand_id
1 'polypeptide(L)' 'MARKKRDPKKVALAQAILEAYQPETAEDMNNALKDLFGPMFEAML' A
#
# COMPACT_ATOMS: atom_id res chain seq x y z
N MET A 1 2.62 -24.99 9.75
CA MET A 1 3.08 -23.71 9.19
C MET A 1 2.66 -22.59 10.13
N ALA A 2 3.61 -21.96 10.84
CA ALA A 2 3.29 -20.86 11.74
C ALA A 2 2.84 -19.64 10.92
N ARG A 3 1.57 -19.24 11.04
CA ARG A 3 1.08 -17.98 10.45
C ARG A 3 1.90 -16.85 11.07
N LYS A 4 2.83 -16.27 10.32
CA LYS A 4 3.56 -15.05 10.70
C LYS A 4 2.49 -14.02 11.06
N LYS A 5 2.38 -13.66 12.36
CA LYS A 5 1.46 -12.61 12.79
C LYS A 5 1.82 -11.36 11.98
N ARG A 6 0.89 -10.89 11.16
CA ARG A 6 1.06 -9.65 10.41
C ARG A 6 1.23 -8.54 11.44
N ASP A 7 2.27 -7.74 11.27
CA ASP A 7 2.52 -6.62 12.16
C ASP A 7 1.31 -5.67 12.11
N PRO A 8 0.69 -5.34 13.25
CA PRO A 8 -0.51 -4.51 13.27
C PRO A 8 -0.31 -3.14 12.62
N LYS A 9 0.92 -2.60 12.68
CA LYS A 9 1.24 -1.33 12.00
C LYS A 9 1.18 -1.47 10.48
N LYS A 10 1.63 -2.59 9.94
CA LYS A 10 1.56 -2.87 8.49
C LYS A 10 0.12 -3.05 8.02
N VAL A 11 -0.73 -3.64 8.87
CA VAL A 11 -2.16 -3.79 8.58
C VAL A 11 -2.87 -2.44 8.57
N ALA A 12 -2.59 -1.58 9.55
CA ALA A 12 -3.15 -0.23 9.62
C ALA A 12 -2.75 0.62 8.41
N LEU A 13 -1.47 0.54 8.00
CA LEU A 13 -0.99 1.26 6.81
C LEU A 13 -1.70 0.79 5.53
N ALA A 14 -1.86 -0.53 5.37
CA ALA A 14 -2.55 -1.09 4.21
C ALA A 14 -4.03 -0.70 4.16
N GLN A 15 -4.71 -0.62 5.32
CA GLN A 15 -6.08 -0.12 5.40
C GLN A 15 -6.17 1.36 5.00
N ALA A 16 -5.27 2.20 5.50
CA ALA A 16 -5.25 3.61 5.12
C ALA A 16 -5.05 3.82 3.61
N ILE A 17 -4.21 3.01 2.96
CA ILE A 17 -4.00 3.06 1.50
C ILE A 17 -5.28 2.63 0.76
N LEU A 18 -5.93 1.55 1.22
CA LEU A 18 -7.22 1.09 0.68
C LEU A 18 -8.32 2.14 0.83
N GLU A 19 -8.40 2.83 1.97
CA GLU A 19 -9.39 3.88 2.22
C GLU A 19 -9.12 5.15 1.41
N ALA A 20 -7.85 5.52 1.21
CA ALA A 20 -7.49 6.72 0.47
C ALA A 20 -7.72 6.58 -1.05
N TYR A 21 -7.43 5.40 -1.62
CA TYR A 21 -7.51 5.19 -3.06
C TYR A 21 -8.76 4.42 -3.52
N GLN A 22 -9.47 3.78 -2.59
CA GLN A 22 -10.69 2.98 -2.84
C GLN A 22 -10.67 2.19 -4.17
N PRO A 23 -9.63 1.38 -4.44
CA PRO A 23 -9.50 0.75 -5.74
C PRO A 23 -10.56 -0.34 -5.93
N GLU A 24 -11.13 -0.40 -7.13
CA GLU A 24 -12.11 -1.41 -7.50
C GLU A 24 -11.43 -2.69 -8.02
N THR A 25 -10.23 -2.56 -8.57
CA THR A 25 -9.46 -3.68 -9.13
C THR A 25 -8.05 -3.78 -8.55
N ALA A 26 -7.42 -4.94 -8.75
CA ALA A 26 -6.01 -5.13 -8.42
C ALA A 26 -5.08 -4.22 -9.24
N GLU A 27 -5.50 -3.83 -10.45
CA GLU A 27 -4.75 -2.90 -11.30
C GLU A 27 -4.80 -1.48 -10.74
N ASP A 28 -5.98 -1.03 -10.28
CA ASP A 28 -6.15 0.27 -9.62
C ASP A 28 -5.31 0.37 -8.35
N MET A 29 -5.28 -0.70 -7.55
CA MET A 29 -4.40 -0.77 -6.38
C MET A 29 -2.93 -0.66 -6.79
N ASN A 30 -2.51 -1.31 -7.87
CA ASN A 30 -1.14 -1.22 -8.34
C ASN A 30 -0.78 0.18 -8.84
N ASN A 31 -1.71 0.87 -9.51
CA ASN A 31 -1.53 2.24 -9.95
C ASN A 31 -1.49 3.22 -8.76
N ALA A 32 -2.38 3.04 -7.78
CA ALA A 32 -2.37 3.79 -6.52
C ALA A 32 -1.05 3.66 -5.77
N LEU A 33 -0.50 2.45 -5.68
CA LEU A 33 0.81 2.22 -5.06
C LEU A 33 1.92 2.93 -5.85
N LYS A 34 1.92 2.87 -7.19
CA LYS A 34 2.91 3.58 -8.02
C LYS A 34 2.83 5.09 -7.87
N ASP A 35 1.62 5.65 -7.81
CA ASP A 35 1.38 7.06 -7.58
C ASP A 35 1.88 7.49 -6.18
N LEU A 36 1.58 6.71 -5.15
CA LEU A 36 1.98 6.98 -3.77
C LEU A 36 3.48 6.84 -3.54
N PHE A 37 4.12 5.85 -4.18
CA PHE A 37 5.56 5.59 -4.04
C PHE A 37 6.44 6.30 -5.07
N GLY A 38 5.90 6.77 -6.19
CA GLY A 38 6.65 7.46 -7.24
C GLY A 38 7.44 8.66 -6.69
N PRO A 39 6.77 9.63 -6.05
CA PRO A 39 7.45 10.78 -5.43
C PRO A 39 8.40 10.38 -4.30
N MET A 40 8.11 9.29 -3.57
CA MET A 40 9.01 8.79 -2.53
C MET A 40 10.30 8.23 -3.11
N PHE A 41 10.24 7.52 -4.24
CA PHE A 41 11.44 7.02 -4.92
C PHE A 41 12.24 8.15 -5.57
N GLU A 42 11.56 9.14 -6.16
CA GLU A 42 12.23 10.34 -6.69
C GLU A 42 12.95 11.13 -5.60
N ALA A 43 12.36 11.25 -4.40
CA ALA A 43 12.99 11.93 -3.27
C ALA A 43 14.19 11.17 -2.66
N MET A 44 14.42 9.92 -3.06
CA MET A 44 15.57 9.11 -2.62
C MET A 44 16.73 9.06 -3.65
N LEU A 45 16.57 9.70 -4.81
CA LEU A 45 17.59 9.84 -5.87
C LEU A 45 18.26 11.22 -5.82
#